data_AF-A0A848E6Z1-F1
#
_entry.id   AF-A0A848E6Z1-F1
#
_cell.length_a   1.000
_cell.length_b   1.000
_cell.length_c   1.000
_cell.angle_alpha   90.00
_cell.angle_beta   90.00
_cell.angle_gamma   90.00
#
_symmetry.space_group_name_H-M   'P 1'
#
loop_
_entity.id
_entity.type
_entity.pdbx_description
1 polymer ?
#
loop_
_entity_poly.entity_id
_entity_poly.type
_entity_poly.pdbx_seq_one_letter_code
_entity_poly.pdbx_strand_id
1 'polypeptide(L)'
;MTTRRSLLAAPVLLLSARAEAATEPGRQPPRIATPRQVRLRPGAAPVRLQARITERGQSLAIRFEGAGAPPEVFDVTSWYGYARVFAVRTLRGRDVVLAAFEGSTGTGTYQELQAVIGQDDDGVARILALETLHYRMTGPCGGGSWLAVGATAEAEGLRLAQTWRRQEENCPPHRGGPRSQRLAWTTTLGWSGRGVMTAPSGVPDAPAPRRRVEEVRARTLAWLAAEPRRQVTHGDLDALGIYDVLTDS
;
A
#
# COMPACT_ATOMS: atom_id res chain seq x y z
N MET A 1 -49.93 18.78 -8.06
CA MET A 1 -48.93 18.09 -8.90
C MET A 1 -47.55 18.64 -8.57
N THR A 2 -46.61 17.75 -8.18
CA THR A 2 -45.13 17.77 -8.40
C THR A 2 -44.33 19.03 -8.02
N THR A 3 -43.21 19.03 -7.28
CA THR A 3 -42.38 17.98 -6.67
C THR A 3 -41.35 18.68 -5.76
N ARG A 4 -41.19 18.24 -4.50
CA ARG A 4 -40.00 18.50 -3.67
C ARG A 4 -38.90 17.50 -4.08
N ARG A 5 -37.79 17.98 -4.65
CA ARG A 5 -36.51 17.24 -4.74
C ARG A 5 -35.35 18.24 -4.67
N SER A 6 -34.82 18.42 -3.46
CA SER A 6 -33.45 18.93 -3.29
C SER A 6 -32.64 17.78 -2.74
N LEU A 7 -31.77 17.28 -3.62
CA LEU A 7 -30.92 16.11 -3.46
C LEU A 7 -29.88 16.32 -2.35
N LEU A 8 -29.77 15.29 -1.52
CA LEU A 8 -28.62 14.95 -0.70
C LEU A 8 -27.36 14.83 -1.57
N ALA A 9 -26.50 15.86 -1.55
CA ALA A 9 -25.16 15.82 -2.13
C ALA A 9 -24.06 16.03 -1.06
N ALA A 10 -24.33 15.65 0.20
CA ALA A 10 -23.44 15.92 1.33
C ALA A 10 -22.51 14.77 1.80
N PRO A 11 -22.63 13.47 1.44
CA PRO A 11 -21.76 12.46 2.03
C PRO A 11 -20.39 12.32 1.34
N VAL A 12 -20.28 12.68 0.06
CA VAL A 12 -19.03 12.47 -0.73
C VAL A 12 -17.93 13.46 -0.36
N LEU A 13 -18.30 14.70 -0.02
CA LEU A 13 -17.36 15.77 0.35
C LEU A 13 -16.73 15.56 1.74
N LEU A 14 -17.46 14.97 2.67
CA LEU A 14 -16.96 14.66 4.02
C LEU A 14 -15.98 13.46 4.03
N LEU A 15 -16.15 12.52 3.10
CA LEU A 15 -15.22 11.40 2.90
C LEU A 15 -13.90 11.84 2.26
N SER A 16 -13.95 12.83 1.36
CA SER A 16 -12.74 13.38 0.71
C SER A 16 -11.89 14.20 1.70
N ALA A 17 -12.51 14.99 2.58
CA ALA A 17 -11.80 15.74 3.61
C ALA A 17 -11.13 14.86 4.70
N ARG A 18 -11.75 13.73 5.07
CA ARG A 18 -11.13 12.75 6.00
C ARG A 18 -10.01 11.94 5.35
N ALA A 19 -10.11 11.66 4.05
CA ALA A 19 -8.97 11.13 3.31
C ALA A 19 -7.83 12.15 3.28
N GLU A 20 -8.12 13.45 3.12
CA GLU A 20 -7.15 14.55 3.06
C GLU A 20 -6.34 14.69 4.37
N ALA A 21 -6.98 14.59 5.54
CA ALA A 21 -6.29 14.60 6.84
C ALA A 21 -5.49 13.30 7.15
N ALA A 22 -5.82 12.20 6.47
CA ALA A 22 -5.09 10.93 6.54
C ALA A 22 -4.02 10.78 5.45
N THR A 23 -3.94 11.72 4.50
CA THR A 23 -3.03 11.70 3.35
C THR A 23 -2.31 13.04 3.15
N GLU A 24 -2.00 13.74 4.24
CA GLU A 24 -0.98 14.79 4.17
C GLU A 24 0.34 14.16 3.71
N PRO A 25 0.96 14.67 2.64
CA PRO A 25 2.26 14.19 2.18
C PRO A 25 3.29 14.24 3.31
N GLY A 26 3.72 13.07 3.80
CA GLY A 26 4.74 12.94 4.85
C GLY A 26 4.25 12.50 6.23
N ARG A 27 2.94 12.32 6.47
CA ARG A 27 2.49 11.72 7.74
C ARG A 27 2.54 10.19 7.66
N GLN A 28 3.70 9.65 8.03
CA GLN A 28 3.93 8.22 8.12
C GLN A 28 2.89 7.60 9.09
N PRO A 29 2.14 6.55 8.71
CA PRO A 29 1.23 5.89 9.65
C PRO A 29 2.02 5.37 10.85
N PRO A 30 1.48 5.49 12.08
CA PRO A 30 2.23 5.17 13.29
C PRO A 30 2.64 3.69 13.32
N ARG A 31 3.83 3.41 13.88
CA ARG A 31 4.25 2.04 14.20
C ARG A 31 3.28 1.47 15.24
N ILE A 32 2.76 0.27 15.00
CA ILE A 32 2.07 -0.46 16.06
C ILE A 32 3.10 -1.23 16.89
N ALA A 33 2.87 -1.31 18.20
CA ALA A 33 3.75 -2.06 19.09
C ALA A 33 3.68 -3.57 18.79
N THR A 34 4.85 -4.20 18.80
CA THR A 34 5.03 -5.66 18.84
C THR A 34 5.91 -5.98 20.06
N PRO A 35 5.71 -7.12 20.75
CA PRO A 35 4.80 -8.22 20.40
C PRO A 35 3.31 -7.90 20.61
N ARG A 36 2.43 -8.51 19.80
CA ARG A 36 0.97 -8.44 19.99
C ARG A 36 0.26 -9.71 19.53
N GLN A 37 -0.95 -9.95 20.03
CA GLN A 37 -1.77 -11.09 19.59
C GLN A 37 -2.44 -10.77 18.24
N VAL A 38 -2.47 -11.78 17.36
CA VAL A 38 -3.21 -11.78 16.08
C VAL A 38 -3.79 -13.17 15.83
N ARG A 39 -4.88 -13.26 15.08
CA ARG A 39 -5.50 -14.54 14.69
C ARG A 39 -5.34 -14.78 13.19
N LEU A 40 -4.35 -15.57 12.78
CA LEU A 40 -4.05 -15.77 11.35
C LEU A 40 -5.04 -16.68 10.61
N ARG A 41 -5.82 -17.50 11.32
CA ARG A 41 -6.85 -18.37 10.74
C ARG A 41 -8.18 -18.23 11.48
N PRO A 42 -9.34 -18.33 10.79
CA PRO A 42 -10.64 -18.26 11.44
C PRO A 42 -10.79 -19.37 12.49
N GLY A 43 -11.28 -19.02 13.67
CA GLY A 43 -11.48 -19.96 14.78
C GLY A 43 -10.21 -20.50 15.45
N ALA A 44 -9.01 -20.21 14.93
CA ALA A 44 -7.76 -20.65 15.55
C ALA A 44 -7.43 -19.83 16.81
N ALA A 45 -6.62 -20.44 17.68
CA ALA A 45 -6.00 -19.74 18.79
C ALA A 45 -5.15 -18.55 18.26
N PRO A 46 -5.12 -17.42 18.98
CA PRO A 46 -4.28 -16.30 18.60
C PRO A 46 -2.80 -16.68 18.75
N VAL A 47 -1.97 -16.11 17.88
CA VAL A 47 -0.52 -16.23 17.87
C VAL A 47 0.11 -14.87 18.14
N ARG A 48 1.33 -14.87 18.66
CA ARG A 48 2.09 -13.67 18.97
C ARG A 48 2.84 -13.21 17.72
N LEU A 49 2.41 -12.09 17.14
CA LEU A 49 3.14 -11.33 16.13
C LEU A 49 4.34 -10.64 16.78
N GLN A 50 5.53 -10.84 16.21
CA GLN A 50 6.74 -10.07 16.50
C GLN A 50 7.27 -9.44 15.22
N ALA A 51 7.82 -8.24 15.33
CA ALA A 51 8.47 -7.55 14.22
C ALA A 51 9.72 -6.84 14.74
N ARG A 52 10.86 -7.03 14.07
CA ARG A 52 12.15 -6.48 14.49
C ARG A 52 12.96 -6.07 13.27
N ILE A 53 13.62 -4.91 13.38
CA ILE A 53 14.65 -4.51 12.42
C ILE A 53 15.91 -5.35 12.67
N THR A 54 16.37 -6.04 11.62
CA THR A 54 17.51 -6.96 11.62
C THR A 54 18.65 -6.39 10.76
N GLU A 55 19.75 -7.14 10.65
CA GLU A 55 20.83 -6.88 9.68
C GLU A 55 21.35 -5.43 9.72
N ARG A 56 21.61 -4.91 10.93
CA ARG A 56 22.08 -3.53 11.15
C ARG A 56 21.18 -2.44 10.54
N GLY A 57 19.89 -2.70 10.37
CA GLY A 57 18.94 -1.73 9.81
C GLY A 57 18.48 -2.02 8.39
N GLN A 58 18.90 -3.14 7.79
CA GLN A 58 18.68 -3.42 6.37
C GLN A 58 17.41 -4.24 6.07
N SER A 59 16.76 -4.76 7.10
CA SER A 59 15.56 -5.59 6.95
C SER A 59 14.61 -5.43 8.14
N LEU A 60 13.32 -5.65 7.89
CA LEU A 60 12.32 -5.95 8.89
C LEU A 60 11.94 -7.43 8.84
N ALA A 61 12.34 -8.16 9.87
CA ALA A 61 11.88 -9.51 10.12
C ALA A 61 10.54 -9.50 10.88
N ILE A 62 9.53 -10.19 10.33
CA ILE A 62 8.21 -10.38 10.93
C ILE A 62 7.99 -11.88 11.12
N ARG A 63 7.65 -12.29 12.35
CA ARG A 63 7.45 -13.69 12.71
C ARG A 63 6.25 -13.89 13.62
N PHE A 64 5.74 -15.10 13.66
CA PHE A 64 4.62 -15.50 14.50
C PHE A 64 5.05 -16.60 15.46
N GLU A 65 4.64 -16.51 16.72
CA GLU A 65 4.99 -17.48 17.76
C GLU A 65 3.73 -18.01 18.47
N GLY A 66 3.78 -19.26 18.90
CA GLY A 66 2.69 -19.93 19.61
C GLY A 66 2.18 -21.17 18.90
N ALA A 67 1.23 -21.87 19.54
CA ALA A 67 0.65 -23.08 18.99
C ALA A 67 -0.08 -22.79 17.65
N GLY A 68 0.29 -23.52 16.60
CA GLY A 68 -0.28 -23.34 15.26
C GLY A 68 0.21 -22.09 14.53
N ALA A 69 1.25 -21.41 15.03
CA ALA A 69 1.91 -20.33 14.30
C ALA A 69 2.68 -20.90 13.09
N PRO A 70 2.66 -20.20 11.94
CA PRO A 70 3.52 -20.54 10.81
C PRO A 70 5.00 -20.44 11.24
N PRO A 71 5.86 -21.42 10.87
CA PRO A 71 7.30 -21.37 11.17
C PRO A 71 8.04 -20.28 10.39
N GLU A 72 7.39 -19.71 9.37
CA GLU A 72 7.97 -18.73 8.47
C GLU A 72 8.35 -17.41 9.15
N VAL A 73 9.47 -16.86 8.70
CA VAL A 73 9.85 -15.46 8.90
C VAL A 73 9.63 -14.72 7.60
N PHE A 74 8.96 -13.58 7.67
CA PHE A 74 8.82 -12.65 6.56
C PHE A 74 9.92 -11.60 6.67
N ASP A 75 10.62 -11.38 5.57
CA ASP A 75 11.76 -10.49 5.50
C ASP A 75 11.53 -9.47 4.38
N VAL A 76 11.27 -8.22 4.77
CA VAL A 76 11.14 -7.13 3.81
C VAL A 76 12.30 -6.18 3.99
N THR A 77 12.88 -5.78 2.86
CA THR A 77 14.00 -4.86 2.84
C THR A 77 13.68 -3.52 3.52
N SER A 78 14.70 -2.88 4.08
CA SER A 78 14.61 -1.59 4.77
C SER A 78 15.89 -0.79 4.50
N TRP A 79 15.78 0.54 4.36
CA TRP A 79 16.92 1.44 4.37
C TRP A 79 17.01 2.12 5.74
N TYR A 80 18.23 2.23 6.28
CA TYR A 80 18.49 2.96 7.52
C TYR A 80 17.56 2.61 8.72
N GLY A 81 17.03 1.38 8.77
CA GLY A 81 16.14 0.89 9.82
C GLY A 81 14.69 1.38 9.73
N TYR A 82 14.29 1.99 8.62
CA TYR A 82 12.92 2.41 8.41
C TYR A 82 12.08 1.30 7.75
N ALA A 83 11.46 0.52 8.63
CA ALA A 83 10.38 -0.38 8.30
C ALA A 83 9.57 -0.66 9.57
N ARG A 84 8.29 -0.99 9.42
CA ARG A 84 7.40 -1.24 10.55
C ARG A 84 6.16 -2.02 10.17
N VAL A 85 5.59 -2.70 11.15
CA VAL A 85 4.16 -2.99 11.11
C VAL A 85 3.41 -1.71 11.49
N PHE A 86 2.45 -1.31 10.66
CA PHE A 86 1.66 -0.09 10.90
C PHE A 86 0.17 -0.39 11.10
N ALA A 87 -0.28 -1.60 10.75
CA ALA A 87 -1.67 -2.00 10.95
C ALA A 87 -1.81 -3.52 11.06
N VAL A 88 -2.83 -3.92 11.80
CA VAL A 88 -3.46 -5.24 11.69
C VAL A 88 -4.91 -4.98 11.29
N ARG A 89 -5.42 -5.76 10.35
CA ARG A 89 -6.79 -5.65 9.86
C ARG A 89 -7.43 -7.02 9.81
N THR A 90 -8.71 -7.09 10.15
CA THR A 90 -9.46 -8.34 10.05
C THR A 90 -10.11 -8.44 8.68
N LEU A 91 -9.85 -9.53 7.96
CA LEU A 91 -10.47 -9.89 6.69
C LEU A 91 -10.98 -11.32 6.81
N ARG A 92 -12.23 -11.59 6.43
CA ARG A 92 -12.79 -12.96 6.41
C ARG A 92 -12.55 -13.75 7.72
N GLY A 93 -12.74 -13.09 8.86
CA GLY A 93 -12.62 -13.70 10.19
C GLY A 93 -11.19 -13.98 10.66
N ARG A 94 -10.16 -13.46 9.98
CA ARG A 94 -8.76 -13.58 10.36
C ARG A 94 -8.01 -12.26 10.23
N ASP A 95 -6.90 -12.13 10.92
CA ASP A 95 -6.05 -10.96 10.89
C ASP A 95 -5.00 -11.07 9.79
N VAL A 96 -4.89 -10.00 9.01
CA VAL A 96 -3.76 -9.73 8.12
C VAL A 96 -2.90 -8.61 8.69
N VAL A 97 -1.59 -8.75 8.52
CA VAL A 97 -0.59 -7.81 9.03
C VAL A 97 -0.16 -6.91 7.87
N LEU A 98 -0.22 -5.60 8.07
CA LEU A 98 0.26 -4.62 7.10
C LEU A 98 1.59 -4.05 7.57
N ALA A 99 2.63 -4.31 6.78
CA ALA A 99 3.97 -3.79 7.00
C ALA A 99 4.29 -2.71 5.96
N ALA A 100 4.93 -1.64 6.39
CA ALA A 100 5.44 -0.57 5.55
C ALA A 100 6.96 -0.56 5.62
N PHE A 101 7.60 -0.29 4.48
CA PHE A 101 9.05 -0.26 4.34
C PHE A 101 9.43 0.65 3.17
N GLU A 102 10.69 1.09 3.10
CA GLU A 102 11.13 1.95 2.00
C GLU A 102 11.13 1.24 0.65
N GLY A 103 10.71 2.00 -0.37
CA GLY A 103 11.01 1.71 -1.76
C GLY A 103 12.16 2.57 -2.26
N SER A 104 11.95 3.24 -3.40
CA SER A 104 12.91 4.19 -3.96
C SER A 104 13.16 5.38 -3.01
N THR A 105 14.43 5.62 -2.69
CA THR A 105 14.89 6.77 -1.91
C THR A 105 16.07 7.43 -2.61
N GLY A 106 16.11 8.76 -2.61
CA GLY A 106 17.19 9.51 -3.26
C GLY A 106 16.94 11.02 -3.22
N THR A 107 17.83 11.79 -3.86
CA THR A 107 17.68 13.26 -3.93
C THR A 107 16.34 13.62 -4.58
N GLY A 108 15.44 14.17 -3.77
CA GLY A 108 14.11 14.58 -4.20
C GLY A 108 13.09 13.46 -4.36
N THR A 109 13.42 12.19 -4.12
CA THR A 109 12.49 11.06 -4.25
C THR A 109 12.38 10.28 -2.94
N TYR A 110 11.15 9.99 -2.55
CA TYR A 110 10.82 9.13 -1.43
C TYR A 110 9.62 8.26 -1.78
N GLN A 111 9.76 6.97 -1.57
CA GLN A 111 8.69 5.99 -1.73
C GLN A 111 8.61 5.10 -0.50
N GLU A 112 7.39 4.84 -0.07
CA GLU A 112 7.06 3.85 0.93
C GLU A 112 6.17 2.78 0.28
N LEU A 113 6.54 1.53 0.49
CA LEU A 113 5.81 0.35 0.03
C LEU A 113 5.05 -0.26 1.20
N GLN A 114 4.02 -1.03 0.89
CA GLN A 114 3.29 -1.85 1.85
C GLN A 114 3.26 -3.32 1.40
N ALA A 115 3.47 -4.23 2.35
CA ALA A 115 3.17 -5.65 2.20
C ALA A 115 1.98 -6.03 3.08
N VAL A 116 1.05 -6.80 2.53
CA VAL A 116 -0.03 -7.44 3.26
C VAL A 116 0.37 -8.89 3.51
N ILE A 117 0.51 -9.29 4.77
CA ILE A 117 0.97 -10.62 5.18
C ILE A 117 -0.17 -11.35 5.86
N GLY A 118 -0.37 -12.63 5.52
CA GLY A 118 -1.38 -13.46 6.15
C GLY A 118 -1.15 -14.94 5.91
N GLN A 119 -2.10 -15.74 6.43
CA GLN A 119 -2.13 -17.19 6.25
C GLN A 119 -3.44 -17.56 5.55
N ASP A 120 -3.32 -18.34 4.48
CA ASP A 120 -4.47 -18.78 3.72
C ASP A 120 -5.18 -19.99 4.35
N ASP A 121 -6.29 -20.41 3.74
CA ASP A 121 -7.12 -21.55 4.18
C ASP A 121 -6.36 -22.88 4.16
N ASP A 122 -5.34 -23.00 3.32
CA ASP A 122 -4.48 -24.18 3.21
C ASP A 122 -3.35 -24.16 4.25
N GLY A 123 -3.31 -23.13 5.10
CA GLY A 123 -2.33 -22.97 6.16
C GLY A 123 -1.00 -22.39 5.68
N VAL A 124 -0.90 -21.92 4.43
CA VAL A 124 0.32 -21.35 3.88
C VAL A 124 0.40 -19.88 4.24
N ALA A 125 1.45 -19.51 4.99
CA ALA A 125 1.77 -18.12 5.26
C ALA A 125 2.54 -17.50 4.09
N ARG A 126 2.08 -16.33 3.63
CA ARG A 126 2.61 -15.64 2.43
C ARG A 126 2.36 -14.13 2.47
N ILE A 127 3.08 -13.40 1.62
CA ILE A 127 2.71 -12.04 1.24
C ILE A 127 1.54 -12.11 0.26
N LEU A 128 0.40 -11.54 0.65
CA LEU A 128 -0.86 -11.54 -0.08
C LEU A 128 -0.94 -10.43 -1.13
N ALA A 129 -0.31 -9.28 -0.86
CA ALA A 129 -0.23 -8.14 -1.77
C ALA A 129 0.99 -7.29 -1.43
N LEU A 130 1.52 -6.60 -2.44
CA LEU A 130 2.62 -5.64 -2.32
C LEU A 130 2.32 -4.43 -3.21
N GLU A 131 2.35 -3.24 -2.64
CA GLU A 131 1.86 -2.00 -3.26
C GLU A 131 2.68 -0.77 -2.86
N THR A 132 2.60 0.30 -3.65
CA THR A 132 3.03 1.62 -3.18
C THR A 132 2.03 2.14 -2.14
N LEU A 133 2.52 2.53 -0.96
CA LEU A 133 1.75 3.20 0.08
C LEU A 133 1.81 4.73 -0.07
N HIS A 134 3.02 5.23 -0.31
CA HIS A 134 3.28 6.64 -0.52
C HIS A 134 4.39 6.82 -1.56
N TYR A 135 4.28 7.84 -2.40
CA TYR A 135 5.34 8.28 -3.29
C TYR A 135 5.38 9.80 -3.31
N ARG A 136 6.59 10.33 -3.33
CA ARG A 136 6.88 11.74 -3.45
C ARG A 136 8.12 11.91 -4.31
N MET A 137 7.99 12.72 -5.34
CA MET A 137 9.09 13.25 -6.13
C MET A 137 8.98 14.78 -6.11
N THR A 138 10.03 15.45 -5.66
CA THR A 138 10.16 16.90 -5.70
C THR A 138 11.15 17.27 -6.77
N GLY A 139 10.67 17.97 -7.79
CA GLY A 139 11.49 18.61 -8.81
C GLY A 139 11.92 20.02 -8.38
N PRO A 140 12.75 20.69 -9.20
CA PRO A 140 13.12 22.07 -8.98
C PRO A 140 11.89 23.00 -8.99
N CYS A 141 12.06 24.17 -8.38
CA CYS A 141 11.08 25.26 -8.44
C CYS A 141 9.65 24.89 -8.00
N GLY A 142 9.54 23.97 -7.03
CA GLY A 142 8.26 23.54 -6.47
C GLY A 142 7.48 22.55 -7.34
N GLY A 143 8.06 22.08 -8.44
CA GLY A 143 7.51 20.99 -9.24
C GLY A 143 7.56 19.66 -8.49
N GLY A 144 6.74 18.70 -8.90
CA GLY A 144 6.75 17.37 -8.29
C GLY A 144 5.55 16.49 -8.62
N SER A 145 5.62 15.26 -8.12
CA SER A 145 4.58 14.23 -8.25
C SER A 145 4.41 13.53 -6.90
N TRP A 146 3.18 13.30 -6.49
CA TRP A 146 2.84 12.68 -5.22
C TRP A 146 1.74 11.64 -5.42
N LEU A 147 1.85 10.52 -4.69
CA LEU A 147 0.81 9.53 -4.55
C LEU A 147 0.66 9.16 -3.09
N ALA A 148 -0.57 9.11 -2.62
CA ALA A 148 -0.91 8.59 -1.30
C ALA A 148 -1.99 7.52 -1.45
N VAL A 149 -1.84 6.42 -0.71
CA VAL A 149 -2.77 5.29 -0.73
C VAL A 149 -3.27 5.02 0.69
N GLY A 150 -4.58 5.13 0.88
CA GLY A 150 -5.25 4.69 2.10
C GLY A 150 -5.78 3.27 1.92
N ALA A 151 -5.46 2.37 2.85
CA ALA A 151 -5.92 0.98 2.83
C ALA A 151 -6.96 0.71 3.93
N THR A 152 -8.15 0.27 3.54
CA THR A 152 -9.26 -0.09 4.45
C THR A 152 -9.71 -1.52 4.19
N ALA A 153 -9.84 -2.30 5.25
CA ALA A 153 -10.39 -3.65 5.15
C ALA A 153 -11.91 -3.60 4.96
N GLU A 154 -12.40 -4.34 3.97
CA GLU A 154 -13.81 -4.54 3.66
C GLU A 154 -14.12 -6.06 3.63
N ALA A 155 -15.39 -6.43 3.49
CA ALA A 155 -15.81 -7.83 3.54
C ALA A 155 -15.10 -8.72 2.49
N GLU A 156 -14.92 -8.17 1.28
CA GLU A 156 -14.36 -8.91 0.13
C GLU A 156 -12.84 -8.76 -0.01
N GLY A 157 -12.19 -7.94 0.82
CA GLY A 157 -10.74 -7.73 0.74
C GLY A 157 -10.30 -6.33 1.17
N LEU A 158 -9.29 -5.77 0.51
CA LEU A 158 -8.68 -4.50 0.87
C LEU A 158 -9.04 -3.41 -0.14
N ARG A 159 -9.80 -2.41 0.30
CA ARG A 159 -10.07 -1.21 -0.49
C ARG A 159 -8.93 -0.22 -0.37
N LEU A 160 -8.35 0.12 -1.52
CA LEU A 160 -7.30 1.12 -1.68
C LEU A 160 -7.92 2.40 -2.23
N ALA A 161 -7.79 3.51 -1.50
CA ALA A 161 -8.14 4.84 -1.97
C ALA A 161 -6.85 5.56 -2.37
N GLN A 162 -6.69 5.87 -3.65
CA GLN A 162 -5.49 6.50 -4.19
C GLN A 162 -5.75 7.96 -4.51
N THR A 163 -4.84 8.83 -4.10
CA THR A 163 -4.80 10.24 -4.50
C THR A 163 -3.45 10.54 -5.11
N TRP A 164 -3.46 10.94 -6.38
CA TRP A 164 -2.29 11.40 -7.12
C TRP A 164 -2.38 12.90 -7.38
N ARG A 165 -1.23 13.58 -7.30
CA ARG A 165 -1.07 14.99 -7.64
C ARG A 165 0.22 15.18 -8.42
N ARG A 166 0.19 16.05 -9.43
CA ARG A 166 1.38 16.59 -10.08
C ARG A 166 1.33 18.11 -10.09
N GLN A 167 2.50 18.72 -9.92
CA GLN A 167 2.71 20.15 -10.07
C GLN A 167 3.88 20.33 -11.04
N GLU A 168 3.66 21.09 -12.11
CA GLU A 168 4.73 21.47 -13.03
C GLU A 168 5.71 22.41 -12.34
N GLU A 169 6.94 22.45 -12.86
CA GLU A 169 7.95 23.41 -12.42
C GLU A 169 7.53 24.84 -12.77
N ASN A 170 8.00 25.81 -11.99
CA ASN A 170 7.66 27.22 -12.19
C ASN A 170 8.90 28.11 -12.37
N CYS A 171 9.86 27.64 -13.19
CA CYS A 171 11.08 28.38 -13.50
C CYS A 171 11.36 28.41 -15.02
N PRO A 172 11.38 29.59 -15.66
CA PRO A 172 11.07 30.91 -15.08
C PRO A 172 9.59 30.99 -14.66
N PRO A 173 9.22 31.84 -13.68
CA PRO A 173 7.84 31.92 -13.20
C PRO A 173 6.86 32.31 -14.31
N HIS A 174 5.80 31.53 -14.49
CA HIS A 174 4.75 31.84 -15.46
C HIS A 174 3.64 32.71 -14.84
N ARG A 175 3.10 33.64 -15.64
CA ARG A 175 1.97 34.50 -15.25
C ARG A 175 0.69 33.66 -15.17
N GLY A 176 0.43 33.09 -14.00
CA GLY A 176 -0.62 32.07 -13.77
C GLY A 176 -0.21 30.98 -12.78
N GLY A 177 1.07 30.92 -12.40
CA GLY A 177 1.60 29.89 -11.51
C GLY A 177 1.81 28.54 -12.22
N PRO A 178 2.35 27.53 -11.51
CA PRO A 178 2.55 26.21 -12.07
C PRO A 178 1.21 25.53 -12.34
N ARG A 179 1.12 24.80 -13.45
CA ARG A 179 -0.04 23.94 -13.70
C ARG A 179 -0.04 22.79 -12.70
N SER A 180 -1.22 22.42 -12.23
CA SER A 180 -1.41 21.30 -11.31
C SER A 180 -2.44 20.33 -11.84
N GLN A 181 -2.18 19.04 -11.67
CA GLN A 181 -3.11 17.96 -11.98
C GLN A 181 -3.40 17.15 -10.72
N ARG A 182 -4.63 16.68 -10.57
CA ARG A 182 -5.05 15.80 -9.47
C ARG A 182 -5.91 14.68 -10.02
N LEU A 183 -5.69 13.48 -9.53
CA LEU A 183 -6.49 12.30 -9.85
C LEU A 183 -6.76 11.54 -8.55
N ALA A 184 -8.00 11.10 -8.36
CA ALA A 184 -8.36 10.23 -7.25
C ALA A 184 -9.15 9.03 -7.79
N TRP A 185 -8.84 7.85 -7.29
CA TRP A 185 -9.55 6.63 -7.64
C TRP A 185 -9.57 5.65 -6.48
N THR A 186 -10.28 4.55 -6.67
CA THR A 186 -10.33 3.45 -5.71
C THR A 186 -10.12 2.15 -6.45
N THR A 187 -9.40 1.23 -5.82
CA THR A 187 -9.24 -0.16 -6.28
C THR A 187 -9.52 -1.08 -5.10
N THR A 188 -10.34 -2.11 -5.30
CA THR A 188 -10.51 -3.17 -4.28
C THR A 188 -9.66 -4.36 -4.66
N LEU A 189 -8.71 -4.72 -3.79
CA LEU A 189 -8.01 -5.98 -3.87
C LEU A 189 -8.87 -7.07 -3.22
N GLY A 190 -9.43 -7.97 -4.01
CA GLY A 190 -10.25 -9.08 -3.52
C GLY A 190 -9.38 -10.17 -2.89
N TRP A 191 -9.88 -10.84 -1.85
CA TRP A 191 -9.22 -12.03 -1.33
C TRP A 191 -10.23 -13.11 -0.97
N SER A 192 -10.08 -14.30 -1.54
CA SER A 192 -10.98 -15.43 -1.28
C SER A 192 -10.71 -16.11 0.07
N GLY A 193 -9.55 -15.85 0.68
CA GLY A 193 -8.99 -16.65 1.77
C GLY A 193 -7.95 -17.65 1.29
N ARG A 194 -7.77 -17.82 -0.02
CA ARG A 194 -6.75 -18.67 -0.65
C ARG A 194 -5.82 -17.87 -1.54
N GLY A 195 -4.53 -18.22 -1.54
CA GLY A 195 -3.53 -17.58 -2.38
C GLY A 195 -3.37 -16.08 -2.10
N VAL A 196 -2.95 -15.34 -3.12
CA VAL A 196 -2.73 -13.90 -3.07
C VAL A 196 -4.03 -13.12 -3.28
N MET A 197 -4.01 -11.81 -3.04
CA MET A 197 -5.11 -10.94 -3.41
C MET A 197 -5.23 -10.81 -4.93
N THR A 198 -6.43 -10.51 -5.42
CA THR A 198 -6.70 -10.27 -6.85
C THR A 198 -7.08 -8.80 -7.05
N ALA A 199 -6.64 -8.23 -8.17
CA ALA A 199 -7.07 -6.90 -8.58
C ALA A 199 -8.13 -7.00 -9.68
N PRO A 200 -9.05 -6.02 -9.80
CA PRO A 200 -9.88 -5.92 -10.99
C PRO A 200 -9.00 -5.73 -12.23
N SER A 201 -9.51 -6.16 -13.38
CA SER A 201 -8.89 -5.84 -14.67
C SER A 201 -8.75 -4.32 -14.83
N GLY A 202 -7.66 -3.87 -15.46
CA GLY A 202 -7.42 -2.45 -15.71
C GLY A 202 -8.59 -1.77 -16.42
N VAL A 203 -8.78 -0.48 -16.16
CA VAL A 203 -9.85 0.30 -16.78
C VAL A 203 -9.39 0.82 -18.15
N PRO A 204 -10.12 0.51 -19.25
CA PRO A 204 -9.84 1.10 -20.55
C PRO A 204 -9.81 2.63 -20.45
N ASP A 205 -8.86 3.26 -21.13
CA ASP A 205 -8.69 4.73 -21.15
C ASP A 205 -8.42 5.39 -19.79
N ALA A 206 -7.98 4.64 -18.78
CA ALA A 206 -7.54 5.24 -17.53
C ALA A 206 -6.39 6.24 -17.76
N PRO A 207 -6.36 7.37 -17.02
CA PRO A 207 -5.23 8.30 -17.10
C PRO A 207 -3.90 7.61 -16.82
N ALA A 208 -2.82 8.06 -17.46
CA ALA A 208 -1.50 7.41 -17.40
C ALA A 208 -1.01 7.07 -15.97
N PRO A 209 -1.13 7.95 -14.95
CA PRO A 209 -0.70 7.61 -13.59
C PRO A 209 -1.45 6.41 -12.99
N ARG A 210 -2.76 6.30 -13.28
CA ARG A 210 -3.57 5.17 -12.82
C ARG A 210 -3.18 3.89 -13.55
N ARG A 211 -2.98 3.94 -14.87
CA ARG A 211 -2.54 2.77 -15.66
C ARG A 211 -1.22 2.22 -15.16
N ARG A 212 -0.21 3.07 -14.95
CA ARG A 212 1.11 2.65 -14.42
C ARG A 212 0.98 1.95 -13.07
N VAL A 213 0.18 2.50 -12.14
CA VAL A 213 -0.09 1.87 -10.84
C VAL A 213 -0.80 0.51 -10.99
N GLU A 214 -1.80 0.41 -11.87
CA GLU A 214 -2.53 -0.84 -12.13
C GLU A 214 -1.66 -1.91 -12.81
N GLU A 215 -0.77 -1.52 -13.72
CA GLU A 215 0.18 -2.40 -14.40
C GLU A 215 1.23 -2.96 -13.44
N VAL A 216 1.84 -2.11 -12.61
CA VAL A 216 2.77 -2.54 -11.56
C VAL A 216 2.07 -3.51 -10.60
N ARG A 217 0.87 -3.16 -10.11
CA ARG A 217 0.05 -4.03 -9.27
C ARG A 217 -0.18 -5.40 -9.92
N ALA A 218 -0.58 -5.43 -11.18
CA ALA A 218 -0.83 -6.67 -11.89
C ALA A 218 0.42 -7.55 -11.96
N ARG A 219 1.59 -6.96 -12.29
CA ARG A 219 2.87 -7.67 -12.27
C ARG A 219 3.24 -8.19 -10.89
N THR A 220 3.10 -7.37 -9.86
CA THR A 220 3.41 -7.74 -8.48
C THR A 220 2.51 -8.87 -7.97
N LEU A 221 1.19 -8.79 -8.22
CA LEU A 221 0.26 -9.86 -7.83
C LEU A 221 0.54 -11.16 -8.60
N ALA A 222 0.87 -11.08 -9.89
CA ALA A 222 1.27 -12.27 -10.66
C ALA A 222 2.56 -12.90 -10.12
N TRP A 223 3.56 -12.09 -9.77
CA TRP A 223 4.80 -12.56 -9.16
C TRP A 223 4.60 -13.20 -7.79
N LEU A 224 3.73 -12.65 -6.95
CA LEU A 224 3.33 -13.24 -5.67
C LEU A 224 2.50 -14.52 -5.85
N ALA A 225 1.71 -14.61 -6.93
CA ALA A 225 0.87 -15.79 -7.21
C ALA A 225 1.68 -16.99 -7.68
N ALA A 226 2.83 -16.77 -8.33
CA ALA A 226 3.68 -17.81 -8.87
C ALA A 226 4.20 -18.77 -7.79
N GLU A 227 4.54 -18.26 -6.61
CA GLU A 227 4.94 -19.07 -5.47
C GLU A 227 4.75 -18.32 -4.13
N PRO A 228 4.59 -19.03 -2.99
CA PRO A 228 4.46 -18.39 -1.68
C PRO A 228 5.70 -17.58 -1.27
N ARG A 229 5.68 -16.26 -1.53
CA ARG A 229 6.77 -15.35 -1.17
C ARG A 229 6.74 -14.99 0.32
N ARG A 230 7.92 -15.00 0.92
CA ARG A 230 8.18 -14.61 2.32
C ARG A 230 9.26 -13.53 2.42
N GLN A 231 10.08 -13.40 1.39
CA GLN A 231 11.14 -12.42 1.29
C GLN A 231 10.87 -11.49 0.10
N VAL A 232 11.19 -10.20 0.28
CA VAL A 232 11.18 -9.20 -0.80
C VAL A 232 12.48 -8.43 -0.75
N THR A 233 13.28 -8.57 -1.79
CA THR A 233 14.58 -7.89 -1.94
C THR A 233 14.46 -6.66 -2.82
N HIS A 234 15.49 -5.80 -2.81
CA HIS A 234 15.54 -4.68 -3.75
C HIS A 234 15.57 -5.12 -5.22
N GLY A 235 16.25 -6.23 -5.54
CA GLY A 235 16.29 -6.76 -6.89
C GLY A 235 14.91 -7.20 -7.39
N ASP A 236 14.08 -7.78 -6.51
CA ASP A 236 12.70 -8.12 -6.84
C ASP A 236 11.87 -6.88 -7.15
N LEU A 237 11.99 -5.85 -6.30
CA LEU A 237 11.24 -4.60 -6.44
C LEU A 237 11.61 -3.84 -7.71
N ASP A 238 12.90 -3.80 -8.04
CA ASP A 238 13.43 -3.23 -9.29
C ASP A 238 12.90 -3.99 -10.51
N ALA A 239 13.00 -5.32 -10.52
CA ALA A 239 12.49 -6.17 -11.60
C ALA A 239 10.97 -6.04 -11.82
N LEU A 240 10.21 -5.72 -10.77
CA LEU A 240 8.77 -5.46 -10.86
C LEU A 240 8.45 -4.04 -11.41
N GLY A 241 9.44 -3.15 -11.44
CA GLY A 241 9.30 -1.75 -11.79
C GLY A 241 8.48 -0.95 -10.77
N ILE A 242 8.45 -1.39 -9.51
CA ILE A 242 7.65 -0.72 -8.47
C ILE A 242 8.25 0.63 -8.07
N TYR A 243 9.57 0.78 -8.21
CA TYR A 243 10.28 2.04 -7.95
C TYR A 243 9.94 3.14 -8.96
N ASP A 244 9.60 2.75 -10.19
CA ASP A 244 9.36 3.64 -11.32
C ASP A 244 7.87 3.86 -11.62
N VAL A 245 6.99 3.53 -10.67
CA VAL A 245 5.54 3.58 -10.87
C VAL A 245 5.02 4.95 -11.34
N LEU A 246 5.73 6.04 -11.02
CA LEU A 246 5.35 7.41 -11.37
C LEU A 246 6.50 8.26 -11.94
N THR A 247 7.64 7.65 -12.29
CA THR A 247 8.66 8.34 -13.08
C THR A 247 8.13 8.51 -14.51
N ASP A 248 8.30 9.70 -15.08
CA ASP A 248 8.06 9.91 -16.50
C ASP A 248 9.31 9.42 -17.22
N SER A 249 9.20 8.28 -17.88
CA SER A 249 10.14 7.86 -18.92
C SER A 249 9.90 8.61 -20.22
#